data_AF-A0A966IZQ5-F1
#
_entry.id   AF-A0A966IZQ5-F1
#
_cell.length_a   1.000
_cell.length_b   1.000
_cell.length_c   1.000
_cell.angle_alpha   90.00
_cell.angle_beta   90.00
_cell.angle_gamma   90.00
#
_symmetry.space_group_name_H-M   'P 1'
#
loop_
_entity.id
_entity.type
_entity.pdbx_description
1 polymer ?
#
loop_
_entity_poly.entity_id
_entity_poly.type
_entity_poly.pdbx_seq_one_letter_code
_entity_poly.pdbx_strand_id
1 'polypeptide(L)'
;MQVAQIKFNTFESISDDDCQQRIIAAKNKLGKDLVILGHHYQHESVYRHADYTGDSLKLSRVVESLDAKYIVFLGVHFMAEVANILSRPDQITILPDLAAGCSMADMANLSKVERSYRELSKVLSFDEVITPVTYINSAADLKAFCGEHGGIVCTSTNATKIIEWSFKQREKVLFFPDQNLGRWSGHKMGIPLDEMPVWDPDLPLGGLTETQIKKAKIFLWKGHCAVHQMFRLQNIERFREEHPDGKVISHPECPFEVCSHSDYVGSTEY
;
A
#
# COMPACT_ATOMS: atom_id res chain seq x y z
N MET A 1 17.98 -17.90 -0.38
CA MET A 1 17.10 -19.04 -0.71
C MET A 1 16.87 -19.04 -2.21
N GLN A 2 17.10 -20.15 -2.89
CA GLN A 2 16.83 -20.28 -4.32
C GLN A 2 15.31 -20.41 -4.49
N VAL A 3 14.63 -19.31 -4.82
CA VAL A 3 13.17 -19.32 -5.02
C VAL A 3 12.93 -19.97 -6.38
N ALA A 4 12.57 -21.25 -6.39
CA ALA A 4 12.20 -21.93 -7.63
C ALA A 4 10.91 -21.31 -8.15
N GLN A 5 11.00 -20.55 -9.25
CA GLN A 5 9.83 -20.00 -9.92
C GLN A 5 8.98 -21.15 -10.46
N ILE A 6 7.74 -21.26 -10.01
CA ILE A 6 6.80 -22.26 -10.51
C ILE A 6 6.47 -21.88 -11.97
N LYS A 7 6.73 -22.80 -12.91
CA LYS A 7 6.38 -22.59 -14.32
C LYS A 7 4.88 -22.86 -14.50
N PHE A 8 4.13 -21.81 -14.84
CA PHE A 8 2.68 -21.89 -14.99
C PHE A 8 2.19 -22.50 -16.31
N ASN A 9 3.07 -22.72 -17.28
CA ASN A 9 2.74 -23.25 -18.62
C ASN A 9 1.93 -24.55 -18.58
N THR A 10 2.06 -25.33 -17.50
CA THR A 10 1.30 -26.58 -17.29
C THR A 10 -0.18 -26.33 -16.97
N PHE A 11 -0.54 -25.13 -16.52
CA PHE A 11 -1.88 -24.75 -16.10
C PHE A 11 -2.60 -23.84 -17.10
N GLU A 12 -1.89 -23.24 -18.06
CA GLU A 12 -2.45 -22.34 -19.09
C GLU A 12 -3.46 -23.01 -20.02
N SER A 13 -3.32 -24.32 -20.24
CA SER A 13 -4.20 -25.12 -21.11
C SER A 13 -5.31 -25.87 -20.34
N ILE A 14 -5.38 -25.71 -19.02
CA ILE A 14 -6.35 -26.40 -18.17
C ILE A 14 -7.63 -25.56 -18.08
N SER A 15 -8.79 -26.21 -18.20
CA SER A 15 -10.09 -25.56 -18.00
C SER A 15 -10.24 -25.05 -16.56
N ASP A 16 -10.91 -23.92 -16.37
CA ASP A 16 -11.17 -23.35 -15.05
C ASP A 16 -11.74 -24.37 -14.06
N ASP A 17 -12.72 -25.18 -14.48
CA ASP A 17 -13.33 -26.21 -13.63
C ASP A 17 -12.33 -27.25 -13.09
N ASP A 18 -11.37 -27.68 -13.91
CA ASP A 18 -10.31 -28.61 -13.47
C ASP A 18 -9.36 -27.91 -12.48
N CYS A 19 -9.02 -26.64 -12.72
CA CYS A 19 -8.29 -25.82 -11.75
C CYS A 19 -9.05 -25.69 -10.42
N GLN A 20 -10.37 -25.46 -10.46
CA GLN A 20 -11.21 -25.39 -9.26
C GLN A 20 -11.16 -26.71 -8.47
N GLN A 21 -11.35 -27.85 -9.15
CA GLN A 21 -11.34 -29.16 -8.50
C GLN A 21 -9.97 -29.50 -7.89
N ARG A 22 -8.88 -29.11 -8.55
CA ARG A 22 -7.52 -29.30 -8.02
C ARG A 22 -7.26 -28.47 -6.77
N ILE A 23 -7.70 -27.21 -6.74
CA ILE A 23 -7.58 -26.36 -5.54
C ILE A 23 -8.36 -26.99 -4.38
N ILE A 24 -9.61 -27.40 -4.62
CA ILE A 24 -10.44 -28.06 -3.60
C ILE A 24 -9.78 -29.35 -3.08
N ALA A 25 -9.27 -30.19 -3.98
CA ALA A 25 -8.57 -31.42 -3.59
C ALA A 25 -7.31 -31.13 -2.76
N ALA A 26 -6.53 -30.10 -3.11
CA ALA A 26 -5.36 -29.68 -2.35
C ALA A 26 -5.73 -29.14 -0.96
N LYS A 27 -6.76 -28.29 -0.87
CA LYS A 27 -7.29 -27.79 0.41
C LYS A 27 -7.75 -28.94 1.30
N ASN A 28 -8.51 -29.90 0.77
CA ASN A 28 -8.97 -31.06 1.53
C ASN A 28 -7.81 -31.94 2.03
N LYS A 29 -6.76 -32.11 1.20
CA LYS A 29 -5.60 -32.91 1.55
C LYS A 29 -4.73 -32.26 2.64
N LEU A 30 -4.56 -30.94 2.58
CA LEU A 30 -3.75 -30.19 3.55
C LEU A 30 -4.53 -29.82 4.82
N GLY A 31 -5.85 -29.73 4.73
CA GLY A 31 -6.72 -29.45 5.87
C GLY A 31 -6.27 -28.21 6.63
N LYS A 32 -6.11 -28.35 7.95
CA LYS A 32 -5.69 -27.27 8.86
C LYS A 32 -4.26 -26.76 8.62
N ASP A 33 -3.44 -27.50 7.87
CA ASP A 33 -2.07 -27.09 7.60
C ASP A 33 -1.99 -25.99 6.53
N LEU A 34 -3.08 -25.69 5.81
CA LEU A 34 -3.15 -24.66 4.79
C LEU A 34 -4.17 -23.58 5.15
N VAL A 35 -3.76 -22.33 4.99
CA VAL A 35 -4.66 -21.16 4.95
C VAL A 35 -4.41 -20.35 3.68
N ILE A 36 -5.48 -19.92 3.03
CA ILE A 36 -5.45 -19.03 1.85
C ILE A 36 -5.98 -17.66 2.26
N LEU A 37 -5.14 -16.63 2.07
CA LEU A 37 -5.49 -15.23 2.31
C LEU A 37 -5.80 -14.55 0.98
N GLY A 38 -6.95 -13.89 0.87
CA GLY A 38 -7.40 -13.23 -0.37
C GLY A 38 -7.59 -11.74 -0.24
N HIS A 39 -6.83 -10.94 -0.98
CA HIS A 39 -7.11 -9.50 -1.09
C HIS A 39 -8.40 -9.26 -1.90
N HIS A 40 -9.12 -8.17 -1.59
CA HIS A 40 -10.40 -7.85 -2.26
C HIS A 40 -10.33 -7.67 -3.78
N TYR A 41 -9.14 -7.36 -4.33
CA TYR A 41 -8.96 -7.16 -5.77
C TYR A 41 -8.68 -8.45 -6.54
N GLN A 42 -8.74 -9.62 -5.88
CA GLN A 42 -8.56 -10.90 -6.57
C GLN A 42 -9.74 -11.22 -7.48
N HIS A 43 -9.45 -11.94 -8.58
CA HIS A 43 -10.48 -12.45 -9.47
C HIS A 43 -11.36 -13.48 -8.75
N GLU A 44 -12.66 -13.53 -9.07
CA GLU A 44 -13.64 -14.42 -8.42
C GLU A 44 -13.18 -15.89 -8.39
N SER A 45 -12.61 -16.36 -9.49
CA SER A 45 -12.17 -17.75 -9.68
C SER A 45 -11.13 -18.22 -8.64
N VAL A 46 -10.38 -17.29 -8.04
CA VAL A 46 -9.43 -17.59 -6.96
C VAL A 46 -9.92 -17.08 -5.61
N TYR A 47 -10.63 -15.95 -5.58
CA TYR A 47 -11.14 -15.33 -4.37
C TYR A 47 -12.08 -16.25 -3.59
N ARG A 48 -12.90 -17.04 -4.28
CA ARG A 48 -13.82 -18.01 -3.66
C ARG A 48 -13.15 -19.10 -2.82
N HIS A 49 -11.83 -19.28 -2.96
CA HIS A 49 -11.07 -20.27 -2.19
C HIS A 49 -10.38 -19.68 -0.97
N ALA A 50 -10.42 -18.35 -0.79
CA ALA A 50 -9.82 -17.69 0.36
C ALA A 50 -10.53 -18.07 1.65
N ASP A 51 -9.76 -18.43 2.68
CA ASP A 51 -10.26 -18.71 4.03
C ASP A 51 -10.46 -17.40 4.80
N TYR A 52 -9.63 -16.39 4.53
CA TYR A 52 -9.78 -15.04 5.04
C TYR A 52 -9.66 -14.03 3.91
N THR A 53 -10.49 -12.98 3.97
CA THR A 53 -10.52 -11.90 2.99
C THR A 53 -10.43 -10.54 3.67
N GLY A 54 -9.76 -9.58 3.02
CA GLY A 54 -9.54 -8.28 3.62
C GLY A 54 -8.73 -7.29 2.81
N ASP A 55 -8.68 -6.06 3.32
CA ASP A 55 -7.63 -5.09 2.99
C ASP A 55 -6.26 -5.55 3.51
N SER A 56 -5.20 -4.80 3.17
CA SER A 56 -3.84 -5.14 3.60
C SER A 56 -3.68 -5.20 5.12
N LEU A 57 -4.33 -4.30 5.88
CA LEU A 57 -4.18 -4.24 7.33
C LEU A 57 -4.80 -5.46 8.01
N LYS A 58 -6.01 -5.82 7.61
CA LYS A 58 -6.76 -6.96 8.14
C LYS A 58 -6.01 -8.26 7.86
N LEU A 59 -5.54 -8.45 6.63
CA LEU A 59 -4.80 -9.65 6.26
C LEU A 59 -3.47 -9.76 7.02
N SER A 60 -2.74 -8.66 7.21
CA SER A 60 -1.51 -8.67 8.04
C SER A 60 -1.79 -9.08 9.48
N ARG A 61 -2.88 -8.60 10.10
CA ARG A 61 -3.25 -8.96 11.48
C ARG A 61 -3.67 -10.42 11.63
N VAL A 62 -4.38 -10.96 10.63
CA VAL A 62 -4.81 -12.36 10.65
C VAL A 62 -3.61 -13.29 10.74
N VAL A 63 -2.53 -13.00 9.99
CA VAL A 63 -1.32 -13.85 9.93
C VAL A 63 -0.76 -14.17 11.32
N GLU A 64 -0.71 -13.20 12.24
CA GLU A 64 -0.18 -13.39 13.59
C GLU A 64 -0.93 -14.46 14.40
N SER A 65 -2.21 -14.68 14.06
CA SER A 65 -3.10 -15.63 14.74
C SER A 65 -3.22 -17.00 14.06
N LEU A 66 -2.59 -17.20 12.90
CA LEU A 66 -2.75 -18.43 12.13
C LEU A 66 -1.86 -19.55 12.66
N ASP A 67 -2.44 -20.72 12.93
CA ASP A 67 -1.67 -21.93 13.28
C ASP A 67 -1.14 -22.70 12.05
N ALA A 68 -1.71 -22.46 10.87
CA ALA A 68 -1.42 -23.22 9.65
C ALA A 68 0.05 -23.17 9.24
N LYS A 69 0.57 -24.29 8.73
CA LYS A 69 1.96 -24.42 8.28
C LYS A 69 2.22 -23.69 6.96
N TYR A 70 1.24 -23.67 6.07
CA TYR A 70 1.33 -23.07 4.74
C TYR A 70 0.34 -21.91 4.63
N ILE A 71 0.83 -20.74 4.25
CA ILE A 71 0.03 -19.54 4.02
C ILE A 71 0.14 -19.16 2.55
N VAL A 72 -0.92 -19.37 1.77
CA VAL A 72 -0.97 -18.90 0.37
C VAL A 72 -1.57 -17.50 0.35
N PHE A 73 -0.80 -16.53 -0.13
CA PHE A 73 -1.23 -15.14 -0.20
C PHE A 73 -1.67 -14.79 -1.64
N LEU A 74 -2.98 -14.67 -1.86
CA LEU A 74 -3.57 -14.19 -3.10
C LEU A 74 -3.59 -12.66 -3.08
N GLY A 75 -2.46 -12.08 -3.46
CA GLY A 75 -2.20 -10.64 -3.45
C GLY A 75 -0.98 -10.31 -4.29
N VAL A 76 -0.24 -9.29 -3.86
CA VAL A 76 0.98 -8.82 -4.52
C VAL A 76 2.20 -8.99 -3.61
N HIS A 77 3.39 -8.89 -4.20
CA HIS A 77 4.68 -9.19 -3.57
C HIS A 77 4.84 -8.64 -2.16
N PHE A 78 4.69 -7.32 -1.97
CA PHE A 78 4.87 -6.70 -0.66
C PHE A 78 3.90 -7.20 0.41
N MET A 79 2.68 -7.62 0.03
CA MET A 79 1.71 -8.15 1.00
C MET A 79 2.15 -9.52 1.50
N ALA A 80 2.62 -10.37 0.57
CA ALA A 80 3.20 -11.66 0.91
C ALA A 80 4.48 -11.52 1.73
N GLU A 81 5.33 -10.51 1.45
CA GLU A 81 6.50 -10.20 2.29
C GLU A 81 6.09 -9.84 3.72
N VAL A 82 5.07 -9.00 3.90
CA VAL A 82 4.56 -8.63 5.23
C VAL A 82 4.00 -9.85 5.94
N ALA A 83 3.23 -10.69 5.26
CA ALA A 83 2.76 -11.95 5.83
C ALA A 83 3.93 -12.84 6.26
N ASN A 84 4.98 -12.92 5.45
CA ASN A 84 6.18 -13.68 5.81
C ASN A 84 6.92 -13.08 7.02
N ILE A 85 7.03 -11.75 7.11
CA ILE A 85 7.63 -11.04 8.25
C ILE A 85 6.87 -11.31 9.56
N LEU A 86 5.54 -11.38 9.50
CA LEU A 86 4.67 -11.60 10.67
C LEU A 86 4.45 -13.09 11.00
N SER A 87 4.82 -13.99 10.08
CA SER A 87 4.67 -15.43 10.27
C SER A 87 5.71 -16.00 11.23
N ARG A 88 5.38 -17.12 11.88
CA ARG A 88 6.33 -17.87 12.71
C ARG A 88 7.42 -18.51 11.84
N PRO A 89 8.62 -18.79 12.40
CA PRO A 89 9.73 -19.39 11.65
C PRO A 89 9.44 -20.75 11.00
N ASP A 90 8.46 -21.51 11.51
CA ASP A 90 8.05 -22.81 10.98
C ASP A 90 6.98 -22.73 9.87
N GLN A 91 6.41 -21.54 9.66
CA GLN A 91 5.41 -21.29 8.63
C GLN A 91 6.06 -20.97 7.28
N ILE A 92 5.39 -21.34 6.20
CA ILE A 92 5.83 -21.10 4.83
C ILE A 92 4.80 -20.21 4.14
N THR A 93 5.19 -18.97 3.86
CA THR A 93 4.39 -18.03 3.07
C THR A 93 4.67 -18.21 1.59
N ILE A 94 3.61 -18.35 0.79
CA ILE A 94 3.66 -18.64 -0.65
C ILE A 94 2.90 -17.53 -1.37
N LEU A 95 3.61 -16.79 -2.22
CA LEU A 95 3.01 -15.99 -3.27
C LEU A 95 2.98 -16.84 -4.54
N PRO A 96 1.79 -17.17 -5.11
CA PRO A 96 1.72 -18.04 -6.27
C PRO A 96 2.59 -17.52 -7.42
N ASP A 97 2.41 -16.24 -7.81
CA ASP A 97 3.15 -15.60 -8.89
C ASP A 97 4.01 -14.45 -8.36
N LEU A 98 5.33 -14.60 -8.42
CA LEU A 98 6.29 -13.57 -8.00
C LEU A 98 6.24 -12.31 -8.88
N ALA A 99 5.70 -12.41 -10.10
CA ALA A 99 5.50 -11.26 -10.97
C ALA A 99 4.29 -10.40 -10.56
N ALA A 100 3.48 -10.84 -9.58
CA ALA A 100 2.38 -10.07 -9.01
C ALA A 100 2.93 -8.86 -8.20
N GLY A 101 3.30 -7.81 -8.92
CA GLY A 101 3.86 -6.57 -8.37
C GLY A 101 2.82 -5.48 -8.15
N CYS A 102 3.31 -4.34 -7.67
CA CYS A 102 2.52 -3.12 -7.54
C CYS A 102 3.37 -1.96 -8.08
N SER A 103 2.97 -1.43 -9.23
CA SER A 103 3.74 -0.38 -9.92
C SER A 103 4.02 0.83 -9.03
N MET A 104 3.11 1.14 -8.11
CA MET A 104 3.27 2.22 -7.14
C MET A 104 4.30 1.89 -6.05
N ALA A 105 4.36 0.64 -5.58
CA ALA A 105 5.38 0.23 -4.62
C ALA A 105 6.78 0.38 -5.24
N ASP A 106 6.91 0.09 -6.53
CA ASP A 106 8.16 0.21 -7.29
C ASP A 106 8.57 1.67 -7.57
N MET A 107 7.68 2.65 -7.37
CA MET A 107 7.99 4.08 -7.53
C MET A 107 8.89 4.63 -6.41
N ALA A 108 9.03 3.90 -5.31
CA ALA A 108 10.03 4.16 -4.28
C ALA A 108 10.96 2.95 -4.15
N ASN A 109 12.26 3.20 -3.99
CA ASN A 109 13.24 2.17 -3.67
C ASN A 109 14.24 2.72 -2.66
N LEU A 110 14.96 1.82 -1.98
CA LEU A 110 15.87 2.20 -0.91
C LEU A 110 16.89 3.25 -1.36
N SER A 111 17.51 3.08 -2.53
CA SER A 111 18.51 4.02 -3.05
C SER A 111 17.96 5.45 -3.18
N LYS A 112 16.73 5.60 -3.70
CA LYS A 112 16.06 6.90 -3.81
C LYS A 112 15.67 7.47 -2.44
N VAL A 113 15.21 6.63 -1.52
CA VAL A 113 14.81 7.06 -0.17
C VAL A 113 16.03 7.50 0.63
N GLU A 114 17.13 6.75 0.61
CA GLU A 114 18.40 7.14 1.24
C GLU A 114 18.99 8.41 0.63
N ARG A 115 18.85 8.60 -0.69
CA ARG A 115 19.24 9.86 -1.34
C ARG A 115 18.40 11.01 -0.79
N SER A 116 17.09 10.84 -0.69
CA SER A 116 16.17 11.85 -0.19
C SER A 116 16.46 12.19 1.28
N TYR A 117 16.77 11.19 2.10
CA TYR A 117 17.30 11.37 3.45
C TYR A 117 18.55 12.25 3.46
N ARG A 118 19.59 11.90 2.69
CA ARG A 118 20.83 12.70 2.60
C ARG A 118 20.58 14.13 2.13
N GLU A 119 19.65 14.34 1.21
CA GLU A 119 19.33 15.66 0.66
C GLU A 119 18.53 16.52 1.65
N LEU A 120 17.51 15.96 2.31
CA LEU A 120 16.76 16.64 3.36
C LEU A 120 17.67 16.95 4.57
N SER A 121 18.59 16.05 4.92
CA SER A 121 19.57 16.25 5.99
C SER A 121 20.54 17.41 5.77
N LYS A 122 20.67 17.92 4.53
CA LYS A 122 21.47 19.13 4.24
C LYS A 122 20.75 20.42 4.66
N VAL A 123 19.42 20.37 4.76
CA VAL A 123 18.57 21.54 5.01
C VAL A 123 17.93 21.50 6.40
N LEU A 124 17.70 20.29 6.93
CA LEU A 124 17.01 20.01 8.18
C LEU A 124 17.77 18.94 8.98
N SER A 125 17.63 18.94 10.31
CA SER A 125 18.06 17.79 11.14
C SER A 125 17.06 16.64 10.98
N PHE A 126 17.20 15.83 9.92
CA PHE A 126 16.17 14.85 9.50
C PHE A 126 15.64 13.98 10.65
N ASP A 127 16.52 13.31 11.39
CA ASP A 127 16.13 12.39 12.47
C ASP A 127 15.57 13.08 13.72
N GLU A 128 15.66 14.41 13.79
CA GLU A 128 15.06 15.22 14.86
C GLU A 128 13.69 15.77 14.45
N VAL A 129 13.50 16.12 13.17
CA VAL A 129 12.33 16.91 12.73
C VAL A 129 11.42 16.22 11.72
N ILE A 130 11.85 15.14 11.06
CA ILE A 130 11.07 14.42 10.04
C ILE A 130 10.78 12.99 10.48
N THR A 131 9.52 12.60 10.54
CA THR A 131 9.13 11.19 10.69
C THR A 131 8.92 10.56 9.30
N PRO A 132 9.71 9.57 8.87
CA PRO A 132 9.43 8.84 7.65
C PRO A 132 8.22 7.91 7.85
N VAL A 133 7.26 7.99 6.95
CA VAL A 133 6.05 7.15 6.96
C VAL A 133 5.94 6.49 5.60
N THR A 134 5.99 5.15 5.58
CA THR A 134 5.77 4.39 4.36
C THR A 134 4.41 3.73 4.36
N TYR A 135 3.72 3.77 3.22
CA TYR A 135 2.52 2.96 2.99
C TYR A 135 2.91 1.48 2.89
N ILE A 136 2.00 0.57 3.28
CA ILE A 136 2.21 -0.89 3.23
C ILE A 136 2.62 -1.35 1.82
N ASN A 137 2.13 -0.66 0.79
CA ASN A 137 2.49 -0.81 -0.62
C ASN A 137 3.91 -0.26 -0.87
N SER A 138 4.90 -0.92 -0.29
CA SER A 138 6.33 -0.61 -0.35
C SER A 138 7.13 -1.91 -0.17
N ALA A 139 8.39 -1.93 -0.58
CA ALA A 139 9.26 -3.07 -0.31
C ALA A 139 9.60 -3.18 1.19
N ALA A 140 10.04 -4.37 1.64
CA ALA A 140 10.40 -4.61 3.03
C ALA A 140 11.58 -3.74 3.52
N ASP A 141 12.54 -3.44 2.64
CA ASP A 141 13.70 -2.59 2.94
C ASP A 141 13.32 -1.13 3.26
N LEU A 142 12.27 -0.61 2.62
CA LEU A 142 11.70 0.70 2.91
C LEU A 142 11.00 0.76 4.26
N LYS A 143 10.40 -0.36 4.70
CA LYS A 143 9.84 -0.50 6.05
C LYS A 143 10.96 -0.52 7.09
N ALA A 144 12.06 -1.23 6.80
CA ALA A 144 13.25 -1.24 7.64
C ALA A 144 13.85 0.16 7.77
N PHE A 145 14.02 0.90 6.67
CA PHE A 145 14.45 2.29 6.67
C PHE A 145 13.56 3.16 7.57
N CYS A 146 12.23 3.03 7.48
CA CYS A 146 11.34 3.76 8.39
C CYS A 146 11.63 3.40 9.84
N GLY A 147 11.71 2.12 10.18
CA GLY A 147 12.00 1.68 11.55
C GLY A 147 13.33 2.22 12.10
N GLU A 148 14.40 2.16 11.30
CA GLU A 148 15.74 2.65 11.66
C GLU A 148 15.77 4.16 11.93
N HIS A 149 14.91 4.92 11.23
CA HIS A 149 14.81 6.37 11.35
C HIS A 149 13.65 6.84 12.27
N GLY A 150 13.10 5.96 13.12
CA GLY A 150 12.03 6.31 14.07
C GLY A 150 10.68 6.61 13.41
N GLY A 151 10.49 6.09 12.21
CA GLY A 151 9.29 6.14 11.40
C GLY A 151 8.35 4.95 11.61
N ILE A 152 7.37 4.81 10.71
CA ILE A 152 6.31 3.81 10.85
C ILE A 152 5.67 3.45 9.50
N VAL A 153 5.04 2.27 9.45
CA VAL A 153 4.26 1.81 8.29
C VAL A 153 2.78 2.16 8.48
N CYS A 154 2.10 2.59 7.42
CA CYS A 154 0.66 2.85 7.42
C CYS A 154 -0.09 2.06 6.34
N THR A 155 -1.42 2.13 6.38
CA THR A 155 -2.36 1.64 5.37
C THR A 155 -3.34 2.75 5.02
N SER A 156 -4.13 2.62 3.94
CA SER A 156 -5.18 3.59 3.62
C SER A 156 -6.21 3.73 4.76
N THR A 157 -6.44 2.65 5.52
CA THR A 157 -7.33 2.60 6.69
C THR A 157 -6.84 3.45 7.89
N ASN A 158 -5.52 3.58 8.09
CA ASN A 158 -4.98 4.26 9.28
C ASN A 158 -4.04 5.45 8.99
N ALA A 159 -3.81 5.81 7.72
CA ALA A 159 -2.85 6.85 7.33
C ALA A 159 -3.05 8.19 8.07
N THR A 160 -4.29 8.68 8.22
CA THR A 160 -4.58 9.92 8.98
C THR A 160 -4.14 9.82 10.44
N LYS A 161 -4.43 8.68 11.10
CA LYS A 161 -4.03 8.45 12.51
C LYS A 161 -2.51 8.36 12.65
N ILE A 162 -1.85 7.75 11.67
CA ILE A 162 -0.38 7.64 11.63
C ILE A 162 0.26 9.02 11.45
N ILE A 163 -0.24 9.85 10.54
CA ILE A 163 0.27 11.22 10.36
C ILE A 163 0.03 12.06 11.62
N GLU A 164 -1.13 11.94 12.27
CA GLU A 164 -1.38 12.58 13.56
C GLU A 164 -0.39 12.13 14.64
N TRP A 165 -0.11 10.83 14.72
CA TRP A 165 0.91 10.30 15.63
C TRP A 165 2.30 10.84 15.29
N SER A 166 2.66 10.92 14.01
CA SER A 166 3.96 11.44 13.56
C SER A 166 4.17 12.89 13.99
N PHE A 167 3.13 13.74 13.91
CA PHE A 167 3.22 15.13 14.38
C PHE A 167 3.32 15.27 15.90
N LYS A 168 3.02 14.22 16.67
CA LYS A 168 3.30 14.16 18.12
C LYS A 168 4.75 13.75 18.39
N GLN A 169 5.45 13.15 17.42
CA GLN A 169 6.85 12.78 17.53
C GLN A 169 7.77 13.89 17.02
N ARG A 170 7.48 14.45 15.85
CA ARG A 170 8.34 15.39 15.11
C ARG A 170 7.51 16.41 14.33
N GLU A 171 8.16 17.45 13.82
CA GLU A 171 7.47 18.57 13.19
C GLU A 171 6.95 18.30 11.77
N LYS A 172 7.51 17.31 11.08
CA LYS A 172 7.31 17.06 9.65
C LYS A 172 7.19 15.56 9.36
N VAL A 173 6.59 15.23 8.21
CA VAL A 173 6.45 13.86 7.72
C VAL A 173 7.05 13.73 6.32
N LEU A 174 7.79 12.65 6.06
CA LEU A 174 8.12 12.19 4.71
C LEU A 174 7.20 11.00 4.39
N PHE A 175 6.21 11.19 3.51
CA PHE A 175 5.19 10.20 3.20
C PHE A 175 5.42 9.58 1.82
N PHE A 176 5.57 8.26 1.74
CA PHE A 176 5.86 7.55 0.49
C PHE A 176 5.18 6.17 0.40
N PRO A 177 4.97 5.61 -0.81
CA PRO A 177 5.21 6.24 -2.12
C PRO A 177 4.01 7.03 -2.66
N ASP A 178 2.81 6.90 -2.10
CA ASP A 178 1.59 7.50 -2.67
C ASP A 178 1.36 8.94 -2.20
N GLN A 179 1.47 9.91 -3.12
CA GLN A 179 1.22 11.31 -2.83
C GLN A 179 -0.25 11.61 -2.47
N ASN A 180 -1.21 10.90 -3.07
CA ASN A 180 -2.63 11.21 -2.91
C ASN A 180 -3.12 10.75 -1.54
N LEU A 181 -2.71 9.56 -1.09
CA LEU A 181 -3.02 9.07 0.24
C LEU A 181 -2.46 10.01 1.32
N GLY A 182 -1.19 10.41 1.17
CA GLY A 182 -0.56 11.37 2.08
C GLY A 182 -1.27 12.72 2.06
N ARG A 183 -1.58 13.25 0.86
CA ARG A 183 -2.27 14.54 0.67
C ARG A 183 -3.67 14.53 1.27
N TRP A 184 -4.47 13.50 0.99
CA TRP A 184 -5.82 13.37 1.51
C TRP A 184 -5.80 13.25 3.03
N SER A 185 -4.87 12.47 3.57
CA SER A 185 -4.70 12.32 5.02
C SER A 185 -4.35 13.64 5.70
N GLY A 186 -3.41 14.43 5.13
CA GLY A 186 -3.08 15.76 5.64
C GLY A 186 -4.23 16.77 5.47
N HIS A 187 -4.95 16.71 4.34
CA HIS A 187 -6.12 17.54 4.10
C HIS A 187 -7.22 17.33 5.15
N LYS A 188 -7.51 16.07 5.53
CA LYS A 188 -8.45 15.76 6.62
C LYS A 188 -8.07 16.37 7.97
N MET A 189 -6.80 16.73 8.14
CA MET A 189 -6.28 17.39 9.34
C MET A 189 -6.27 18.92 9.21
N GLY A 190 -6.76 19.48 8.11
CA GLY A 190 -6.76 20.92 7.85
C GLY A 190 -5.40 21.48 7.42
N ILE A 191 -4.44 20.63 7.02
CA ILE A 191 -3.13 21.09 6.56
C ILE A 191 -3.28 21.71 5.16
N PRO A 192 -2.80 22.95 4.94
CA PRO A 192 -2.83 23.60 3.63
C PRO A 192 -2.05 22.82 2.57
N LEU A 193 -2.56 22.79 1.33
CA LEU A 193 -1.93 22.05 0.22
C LEU A 193 -0.50 22.57 -0.09
N ASP A 194 -0.26 23.86 0.11
CA ASP A 194 1.05 24.49 -0.09
C ASP A 194 2.07 24.18 1.02
N GLU A 195 1.63 23.57 2.13
CA GLU A 195 2.47 22.95 3.16
C GLU A 195 2.70 21.45 2.91
N MET A 196 2.14 20.89 1.82
CA MET A 196 2.30 19.49 1.43
C MET A 196 2.95 19.36 0.05
N PRO A 197 4.19 19.85 -0.15
CA PRO A 197 4.84 19.80 -1.46
C PRO A 197 5.13 18.36 -1.90
N VAL A 198 5.07 18.14 -3.20
CA VAL A 198 5.49 16.86 -3.81
C VAL A 198 7.01 16.82 -3.89
N TRP A 199 7.61 15.75 -3.37
CA TRP A 199 9.02 15.43 -3.46
C TRP A 199 9.26 14.50 -4.64
N ASP A 200 9.93 15.00 -5.68
CA ASP A 200 10.36 14.21 -6.84
C ASP A 200 11.77 13.64 -6.62
N PRO A 201 11.93 12.34 -6.32
CA PRO A 201 13.22 11.75 -5.97
C PRO A 201 14.25 11.76 -7.12
N ASP A 202 13.79 12.03 -8.35
CA ASP A 202 14.66 12.11 -9.53
C ASP A 202 15.25 13.51 -9.72
N LEU A 203 14.74 14.52 -9.01
CA LEU A 203 15.25 15.90 -9.04
C LEU A 203 16.13 16.22 -7.82
N PRO A 204 17.11 17.14 -7.94
CA PRO A 204 17.84 17.65 -6.79
C PRO A 204 16.89 18.30 -5.76
N LEU A 205 17.08 17.98 -4.47
CA LEU A 205 16.25 18.46 -3.36
C LEU A 205 14.75 18.20 -3.59
N GLY A 206 14.40 17.11 -4.26
CA GLY A 206 13.00 16.79 -4.53
C GLY A 206 12.32 17.72 -5.55
N GLY A 207 13.09 18.60 -6.21
CA GLY A 207 12.55 19.71 -7.01
C GLY A 207 12.10 20.92 -6.16
N LEU A 208 12.47 20.97 -4.88
CA LEU A 208 12.05 22.01 -3.94
C LEU A 208 13.20 22.98 -3.60
N THR A 209 12.82 24.21 -3.29
CA THR A 209 13.73 25.19 -2.67
C THR A 209 13.86 24.93 -1.16
N GLU A 210 14.95 25.40 -0.55
CA GLU A 210 15.09 25.32 0.91
C GLU A 210 13.94 26.00 1.67
N THR A 211 13.42 27.10 1.15
CA THR A 211 12.27 27.80 1.75
C THR A 211 11.03 26.92 1.75
N GLN A 212 10.76 26.21 0.65
CA GLN A 212 9.66 25.24 0.58
C GLN A 212 9.90 24.06 1.53
N ILE A 213 11.13 23.55 1.62
CA ILE A 213 11.49 22.46 2.54
C ILE A 213 11.27 22.87 4.00
N LYS A 214 11.68 24.09 4.37
CA LYS A 214 11.49 24.61 5.73
C LYS A 214 10.01 24.83 6.05
N LYS A 215 9.20 25.29 5.08
CA LYS A 215 7.76 25.49 5.23
C LYS A 215 6.96 24.17 5.29
N ALA A 216 7.39 23.13 4.58
CA ALA A 216 6.65 21.88 4.43
C ALA A 216 6.31 21.22 5.77
N LYS A 217 5.08 20.72 5.88
CA LYS A 217 4.62 19.81 6.95
C LYS A 217 4.66 18.36 6.50
N ILE A 218 4.31 18.08 5.25
CA ILE A 218 4.33 16.73 4.69
C ILE A 218 5.02 16.75 3.33
N PHE A 219 6.14 16.07 3.20
CA PHE A 219 6.75 15.78 1.90
C PHE A 219 6.03 14.60 1.28
N LEU A 220 5.34 14.82 0.17
CA LEU A 220 4.59 13.80 -0.54
C LEU A 220 5.45 13.20 -1.65
N TRP A 221 5.85 11.94 -1.53
CA TRP A 221 6.62 11.27 -2.59
C TRP A 221 5.88 11.30 -3.91
N LYS A 222 6.58 11.59 -5.01
CA LYS A 222 6.01 11.58 -6.37
C LYS A 222 5.72 10.15 -6.89
N GLY A 223 4.88 9.43 -6.18
CA GLY A 223 4.27 8.18 -6.63
C GLY A 223 2.75 8.24 -6.54
N HIS A 224 2.08 7.29 -7.18
CA HIS A 224 0.63 7.18 -7.24
C HIS A 224 0.21 5.80 -7.74
N CYS A 225 -1.01 5.37 -7.37
CA CYS A 225 -1.61 4.17 -7.94
C CYS A 225 -2.17 4.44 -9.36
N ALA A 226 -1.64 3.74 -10.37
CA ALA A 226 -2.06 3.91 -11.76
C ALA A 226 -3.56 3.62 -11.99
N VAL A 227 -4.13 2.67 -11.24
CA VAL A 227 -5.56 2.34 -11.30
C VAL A 227 -6.40 3.52 -10.79
N HIS A 228 -6.06 4.07 -9.63
CA HIS A 228 -6.80 5.18 -9.04
C HIS A 228 -6.61 6.51 -9.79
N GLN A 229 -5.51 6.66 -10.55
CA GLN A 229 -5.33 7.81 -11.45
C GLN A 229 -6.27 7.83 -12.66
N MET A 230 -6.95 6.72 -12.97
CA MET A 230 -7.90 6.68 -14.08
C MET A 230 -9.17 7.50 -13.80
N PHE A 231 -9.52 7.68 -12.53
CA PHE A 231 -10.72 8.42 -12.12
C PHE A 231 -10.46 9.92 -12.14
N ARG A 232 -11.44 10.67 -12.65
CA ARG A 232 -11.40 12.13 -12.75
C ARG A 232 -12.70 12.74 -12.24
N LEU A 233 -12.67 14.03 -11.93
CA LEU A 233 -13.86 14.78 -11.52
C LEU A 233 -15.00 14.63 -12.52
N GLN A 234 -14.71 14.62 -13.82
CA GLN A 234 -15.72 14.47 -14.87
C GLN A 234 -16.49 13.15 -14.79
N ASN A 235 -15.89 12.09 -14.23
CA ASN A 235 -16.60 10.83 -14.00
C ASN A 235 -17.68 10.98 -12.92
N ILE A 236 -17.39 11.75 -11.86
CA ILE A 236 -18.33 12.04 -10.77
C ILE A 236 -19.45 12.95 -11.27
N GLU A 237 -19.10 14.02 -12.01
CA GLU A 237 -20.07 14.97 -12.57
C GLU A 237 -21.08 14.24 -13.46
N ARG A 238 -20.59 13.44 -14.41
CA ARG A 238 -21.43 12.63 -15.28
C ARG A 238 -22.30 11.64 -14.50
N PHE A 239 -21.73 10.94 -13.52
CA PHE A 239 -22.50 10.01 -12.68
C PHE A 239 -23.65 10.73 -11.97
N ARG A 240 -23.43 11.95 -11.46
CA ARG A 240 -24.46 12.74 -10.77
C ARG A 240 -25.52 13.30 -11.71
N GLU A 241 -25.18 13.57 -12.97
CA GLU A 241 -26.17 13.91 -14.01
C GLU A 241 -27.10 12.72 -14.29
N GLU A 242 -26.55 11.52 -14.40
CA GLU A 242 -27.29 10.27 -14.69
C GLU A 242 -28.04 9.75 -13.44
N HIS A 243 -27.48 9.98 -12.24
CA HIS A 243 -27.97 9.48 -10.95
C HIS A 243 -27.92 10.57 -9.87
N PRO A 244 -28.88 11.52 -9.85
CA PRO A 244 -28.85 12.67 -8.93
C PRO A 244 -28.85 12.30 -7.43
N ASP A 245 -29.51 11.20 -7.06
CA ASP A 245 -29.55 10.70 -5.68
C ASP A 245 -28.42 9.69 -5.37
N GLY A 246 -27.56 9.40 -6.35
CA GLY A 246 -26.46 8.45 -6.23
C GLY A 246 -25.38 8.94 -5.28
N LYS A 247 -24.77 8.00 -4.54
CA LYS A 247 -23.63 8.26 -3.65
C LYS A 247 -22.32 7.83 -4.29
N VAL A 248 -21.31 8.68 -4.17
CA VAL A 248 -19.96 8.40 -4.67
C VAL A 248 -19.03 8.10 -3.51
N ILE A 249 -18.41 6.93 -3.55
CA ILE A 249 -17.37 6.50 -2.61
C ILE A 249 -16.07 6.37 -3.39
N SER A 250 -15.00 7.01 -2.94
CA SER A 250 -13.68 6.90 -3.56
C SER A 250 -12.62 6.37 -2.61
N HIS A 251 -11.57 5.77 -3.17
CA HIS A 251 -10.39 5.40 -2.40
C HIS A 251 -9.46 6.63 -2.20
N PRO A 252 -8.77 6.80 -1.06
CA PRO A 252 -7.88 7.94 -0.81
C PRO A 252 -6.62 7.98 -1.71
N GLU A 253 -6.37 6.93 -2.51
CA GLU A 253 -5.33 6.93 -3.55
C GLU A 253 -5.78 7.68 -4.83
N CYS A 254 -7.06 8.02 -4.96
CA CYS A 254 -7.57 8.82 -6.06
C CYS A 254 -7.02 10.26 -6.03
N PRO A 255 -6.96 10.96 -7.17
CA PRO A 255 -6.62 12.38 -7.22
C PRO A 255 -7.45 13.22 -6.24
N PHE A 256 -6.87 14.33 -5.80
CA PHE A 256 -7.49 15.21 -4.80
C PHE A 256 -8.87 15.71 -5.23
N GLU A 257 -9.06 16.06 -6.51
CA GLU A 257 -10.38 16.49 -7.00
C GLU A 257 -11.43 15.38 -6.89
N VAL A 258 -11.06 14.12 -7.11
CA VAL A 258 -11.98 12.98 -6.99
C VAL A 258 -12.40 12.79 -5.54
N CYS A 259 -11.44 12.77 -4.60
CA CYS A 259 -11.73 12.60 -3.18
C CYS A 259 -12.58 13.76 -2.62
N SER A 260 -12.27 15.01 -3.00
CA SER A 260 -12.98 16.19 -2.52
C SER A 260 -14.42 16.32 -3.03
N HIS A 261 -14.75 15.65 -4.14
CA HIS A 261 -16.11 15.64 -4.71
C HIS A 261 -16.90 14.35 -4.41
N SER A 262 -16.29 13.38 -3.75
CA SER A 262 -16.94 12.15 -3.32
C SER A 262 -17.73 12.36 -2.02
N ASP A 263 -18.84 11.64 -1.85
CA ASP A 263 -19.63 11.66 -0.62
C ASP A 263 -18.87 11.00 0.54
N TYR A 264 -18.09 9.96 0.23
CA TYR A 264 -17.29 9.21 1.18
C TYR A 264 -15.91 8.90 0.62
N VAL A 265 -14.90 8.86 1.49
CA VAL A 265 -13.53 8.50 1.12
C VAL A 265 -12.91 7.58 2.16
N GLY A 266 -12.51 6.38 1.72
CA GLY A 266 -11.97 5.36 2.61
C GLY A 266 -11.30 4.18 1.90
N SER A 267 -10.73 3.27 2.68
CA SER A 267 -10.16 2.03 2.15
C SER A 267 -11.27 1.11 1.64
N THR A 268 -10.89 -0.06 1.12
CA THR A 268 -11.85 -1.08 0.68
C THR A 268 -12.71 -1.66 1.81
N GLU A 269 -12.32 -1.45 3.07
CA GLU A 269 -13.05 -1.88 4.29
C GLU A 269 -13.80 -0.71 4.97
N TYR A 270 -14.00 0.42 4.27
CA TYR A 270 -14.66 1.63 4.79
C TYR A 270 -16.16 1.48 5.04
#